data_AF-A0A949XFB3-F1
#
_entry.id   AF-A0A949XFB3-F1
#
_cell.length_a   1.000
_cell.length_b   1.000
_cell.length_c   1.000
_cell.angle_alpha   90.00
_cell.angle_beta   90.00
_cell.angle_gamma   90.00
#
_symmetry.space_group_name_H-M   'P 1'
#
loop_
_entity.id
_entity.type
_entity.pdbx_description
1 polymer ?
#
loop_
_entity_poly.entity_id
_entity_poly.type
_entity_poly.pdbx_seq_one_letter_code
_entity_poly.pdbx_strand_id
1 'polypeptide(L)'
;LPLEGEGDGYYSSGSIAGSKHFGVWPLSQAAEACFGTTKWPADRVVPQGSIEFEVENAEAVAAAGAELQRAGFELLHPARTEPWGQTVTRLLTADGLIVGISYAPSFHVEEPA
;
A
#
# COMPACT_ATOMS: atom_id res chain seq x y z
N LEU A 1 15.71 -13.89 0.46
CA LEU A 1 15.75 -12.44 0.22
C LEU A 1 16.36 -11.77 1.46
N PRO A 2 17.06 -10.64 1.35
CA PRO A 2 17.67 -9.95 2.50
C PRO A 2 16.59 -9.22 3.32
N LEU A 3 15.66 -10.00 3.89
CA LEU A 3 14.54 -9.48 4.68
C LEU A 3 14.95 -9.38 6.15
N GLU A 4 14.56 -8.28 6.79
CA GLU A 4 14.73 -8.02 8.21
C GLU A 4 13.35 -8.01 8.88
N GLY A 5 13.26 -8.56 10.09
CA GLY A 5 12.00 -8.67 10.83
C GLY A 5 11.80 -7.48 11.75
N GLU A 6 10.64 -6.83 11.65
CA GLU A 6 10.28 -5.70 12.51
C GLU A 6 9.38 -6.14 13.70
N GLY A 7 9.00 -7.42 13.75
CA GLY A 7 8.06 -7.99 14.73
C GLY A 7 6.76 -8.47 14.07
N ASP A 8 6.00 -9.30 14.78
CA ASP A 8 4.64 -9.74 14.40
C ASP A 8 4.46 -10.34 12.99
N GLY A 9 5.54 -10.95 12.46
CA GLY A 9 5.53 -11.63 11.16
C GLY A 9 5.66 -10.71 9.95
N TYR A 10 5.89 -9.41 10.16
CA TYR A 10 6.26 -8.49 9.09
C TYR A 10 7.77 -8.52 8.85
N TYR A 11 8.14 -8.80 7.60
CA TYR A 11 9.54 -8.88 7.16
C TYR A 11 9.72 -8.01 5.93
N SER A 12 10.72 -7.14 5.93
CA SER A 12 10.88 -6.14 4.87
C SER A 12 12.34 -5.97 4.40
N SER A 13 12.53 -5.38 3.24
CA SER A 13 13.84 -5.00 2.69
C SER A 13 13.70 -3.79 1.79
N GLY A 14 14.53 -2.77 2.04
CA GLY A 14 14.77 -1.66 1.10
C GLY A 14 15.87 -1.95 0.08
N SER A 15 16.52 -3.11 0.15
CA SER A 15 17.75 -3.41 -0.62
C SER A 15 17.50 -4.26 -1.87
N ILE A 16 16.25 -4.32 -2.35
CA ILE A 16 15.86 -5.09 -3.54
C ILE A 16 15.76 -4.13 -4.73
N ALA A 17 16.66 -4.31 -5.71
CA ALA A 17 16.69 -3.47 -6.92
C ALA A 17 15.33 -3.46 -7.64
N GLY A 18 14.87 -2.27 -8.02
CA GLY A 18 13.57 -2.06 -8.66
C GLY A 18 12.38 -1.91 -7.69
N SER A 19 12.61 -2.06 -6.38
CA SER A 19 11.61 -1.73 -5.35
C SER A 19 12.18 -0.69 -4.39
N LYS A 20 11.36 0.29 -4.01
CA LYS A 20 11.69 1.18 -2.88
C LYS A 20 11.53 0.46 -1.55
N HIS A 21 10.62 -0.52 -1.49
CA HIS A 21 10.32 -1.31 -0.30
C HIS A 21 9.66 -2.63 -0.67
N PHE A 22 10.22 -3.75 -0.19
CA PHE A 22 9.66 -5.07 -0.41
C PHE A 22 9.34 -5.72 0.93
N GLY A 23 8.08 -6.08 1.16
CA GLY A 23 7.63 -6.64 2.42
C GLY A 23 6.78 -7.89 2.25
N VAL A 24 6.93 -8.84 3.18
CA VAL A 24 5.93 -9.87 3.44
C VAL A 24 4.91 -9.25 4.38
N TRP A 25 3.71 -9.01 3.86
CA TRP A 25 2.65 -8.33 4.59
C TRP A 25 1.64 -9.34 5.17
N PRO A 26 1.54 -9.51 6.49
CA PRO A 26 0.55 -10.40 7.08
C PRO A 26 -0.88 -9.98 6.72
N LEU A 27 -1.74 -10.96 6.41
CA LEU A 27 -3.13 -10.69 6.02
C LEU A 27 -3.89 -9.87 7.07
N SER A 28 -3.62 -10.08 8.35
CA SER A 28 -4.23 -9.31 9.44
C SER A 28 -3.81 -7.84 9.44
N GLN A 29 -2.55 -7.55 9.10
CA GLN A 29 -2.05 -6.18 8.96
C GLN A 29 -2.58 -5.52 7.69
N ALA A 30 -2.69 -6.26 6.59
CA ALA A 30 -3.34 -5.78 5.36
C ALA A 30 -4.81 -5.45 5.61
N ALA A 31 -5.53 -6.29 6.38
CA ALA A 31 -6.89 -6.03 6.79
C ALA A 31 -6.99 -4.75 7.65
N GLU A 32 -6.08 -4.58 8.61
CA GLU A 32 -6.05 -3.40 9.48
C GLU A 32 -5.82 -2.13 8.63
N ALA A 33 -4.84 -2.16 7.74
CA ALA A 33 -4.50 -1.04 6.87
C ALA A 33 -5.57 -0.75 5.80
N CYS A 34 -6.41 -1.71 5.42
CA CYS A 34 -7.48 -1.47 4.45
C CYS A 34 -8.81 -1.08 5.12
N PHE A 35 -9.13 -1.73 6.25
CA PHE A 35 -10.47 -1.72 6.84
C PHE A 35 -10.51 -1.32 8.33
N GLY A 36 -9.37 -1.10 8.98
CA GLY A 36 -9.31 -0.80 10.42
C GLY A 36 -9.70 -1.98 11.32
N THR A 37 -9.51 -3.21 10.82
CA THR A 37 -9.73 -4.44 11.60
C THR A 37 -8.75 -5.53 11.19
N THR A 38 -8.36 -6.38 12.14
CA THR A 38 -7.41 -7.47 11.91
C THR A 38 -7.98 -8.65 11.11
N LYS A 39 -9.27 -8.64 10.78
CA LYS A 39 -9.92 -9.72 10.01
C LYS A 39 -10.26 -9.24 8.61
N TRP A 40 -9.76 -9.98 7.61
CA TRP A 40 -10.15 -9.73 6.22
C TRP A 40 -11.66 -10.02 6.03
N PRO A 41 -12.43 -9.12 5.40
CA PRO A 41 -13.86 -9.34 5.15
C PRO A 41 -14.11 -10.60 4.33
N ALA A 42 -15.08 -11.43 4.76
CA ALA A 42 -15.38 -12.73 4.14
C ALA A 42 -16.08 -12.61 2.77
N ASP A 43 -16.63 -11.44 2.46
CA ASP A 43 -17.28 -11.10 1.20
C ASP A 43 -16.30 -10.60 0.13
N ARG A 44 -15.00 -10.51 0.45
CA ARG A 44 -13.94 -10.09 -0.46
C ARG A 44 -12.99 -11.23 -0.79
N VAL A 45 -12.42 -11.20 -1.99
CA VAL A 45 -11.32 -12.10 -2.36
C VAL A 45 -10.16 -11.91 -1.39
N VAL A 46 -9.56 -13.02 -0.95
CA VAL A 46 -8.38 -12.98 -0.08
C VAL A 46 -7.17 -12.60 -0.94
N PRO A 47 -6.44 -11.53 -0.58
CA PRO A 47 -5.33 -11.04 -1.39
C PRO A 47 -4.16 -12.03 -1.37
N GLN A 48 -3.51 -12.20 -2.51
CA GLN A 48 -2.30 -13.02 -2.68
C GLN A 48 -1.02 -12.17 -2.71
N GLY A 49 -1.18 -10.85 -2.86
CA GLY A 49 -0.08 -9.91 -2.84
C GLY A 49 -0.56 -8.46 -2.88
N SER A 50 0.40 -7.54 -2.81
CA SER A 50 0.18 -6.11 -2.97
C SER A 50 1.28 -5.48 -3.82
N ILE A 51 0.92 -4.44 -4.55
CA ILE A 51 1.85 -3.53 -5.21
C ILE A 51 1.41 -2.10 -4.95
N GLU A 52 2.35 -1.21 -4.62
CA GLU A 52 2.07 0.21 -4.47
C GLU A 52 2.92 1.02 -5.45
N PHE A 53 2.27 1.95 -6.16
CA PHE A 53 2.92 2.85 -7.11
C PHE A 53 3.17 4.20 -6.43
N GLU A 54 4.45 4.54 -6.33
CA GLU A 54 4.89 5.80 -5.72
C GLU A 54 4.73 6.97 -6.69
N VAL A 55 3.96 7.97 -6.30
CA VAL A 55 3.70 9.20 -7.07
C VAL A 55 4.37 10.42 -6.43
N GLU A 56 4.38 11.53 -7.14
CA GLU A 56 5.15 12.74 -6.78
C GLU A 56 4.71 13.44 -5.48
N ASN A 57 3.42 13.37 -5.13
CA ASN A 57 2.88 14.09 -3.97
C ASN A 57 1.52 13.52 -3.53
N ALA A 58 1.05 13.98 -2.37
CA ALA A 58 -0.24 13.56 -1.80
C ALA A 58 -1.46 13.95 -2.66
N GLU A 59 -1.39 15.07 -3.40
CA GLU A 59 -2.48 15.49 -4.30
C GLU A 59 -2.64 14.53 -5.47
N ALA A 60 -1.53 14.03 -6.02
CA ALA A 60 -1.52 13.01 -7.06
C ALA A 60 -2.17 11.69 -6.60
N VAL A 61 -2.02 11.32 -5.32
CA VAL A 61 -2.73 10.16 -4.75
C VAL A 61 -4.24 10.36 -4.80
N ALA A 62 -4.73 11.53 -4.37
CA ALA A 62 -6.16 11.84 -4.39
C ALA A 62 -6.71 11.89 -5.83
N ALA A 63 -5.97 12.49 -6.76
CA ALA A 63 -6.32 12.54 -8.17
C ALA A 63 -6.42 11.14 -8.80
N ALA A 64 -5.45 10.26 -8.52
CA ALA A 64 -5.45 8.88 -8.98
C ALA A 64 -6.64 8.08 -8.43
N GLY A 65 -6.96 8.24 -7.13
CA GLY A 65 -8.15 7.64 -6.54
C GLY A 65 -9.44 8.07 -7.23
N ALA A 66 -9.60 9.37 -7.51
CA ALA A 66 -10.77 9.90 -8.22
C ALA A 66 -10.86 9.39 -9.68
N GLU A 67 -9.73 9.23 -10.35
CA GLU A 67 -9.66 8.63 -11.69
C GLU A 67 -10.11 7.16 -11.68
N LEU A 68 -9.62 6.36 -10.73
CA LEU A 68 -10.01 4.96 -10.56
C LEU A 68 -11.52 4.83 -10.30
N GLN A 69 -12.09 5.69 -9.45
CA GLN A 69 -13.53 5.69 -9.20
C GLN A 69 -14.33 6.08 -10.45
N ARG A 70 -13.90 7.08 -11.23
CA ARG A 70 -14.54 7.41 -12.52
C ARG A 70 -14.48 6.26 -13.52
N ALA A 71 -13.43 5.45 -13.47
CA ALA A 71 -13.29 4.26 -14.30
C ALA A 71 -14.13 3.07 -13.78
N GLY A 72 -14.83 3.21 -12.65
CA GLY A 72 -15.73 2.20 -12.09
C GLY A 72 -15.09 1.25 -11.07
N PHE A 73 -13.86 1.53 -10.63
CA PHE A 73 -13.22 0.75 -9.57
C PHE A 73 -13.69 1.18 -8.18
N GLU A 74 -13.89 0.19 -7.30
CA GLU A 74 -14.15 0.42 -5.89
C GLU A 74 -12.82 0.57 -5.13
N LEU A 75 -12.65 1.70 -4.44
CA LEU A 75 -11.53 1.89 -3.53
C LEU A 75 -11.84 1.22 -2.19
N LEU A 76 -10.85 0.55 -1.60
CA LEU A 76 -10.92 0.02 -0.23
C LEU A 76 -11.07 1.16 0.79
N HIS A 77 -10.43 2.30 0.50
CA HIS A 77 -10.60 3.55 1.22
C HIS A 77 -10.19 4.74 0.32
N PRO A 78 -10.73 5.94 0.55
CA PRO A 78 -10.23 7.16 -0.11
C PRO A 78 -8.77 7.44 0.30
N ALA A 79 -8.11 8.34 -0.43
CA ALA A 79 -6.77 8.80 -0.08
C ALA A 79 -6.72 9.30 1.37
N ARG A 80 -5.76 8.79 2.14
CA ARG A 80 -5.53 9.19 3.54
C ARG A 80 -4.06 9.07 3.90
N THR A 81 -3.66 9.79 4.94
CA THR A 81 -2.33 9.66 5.53
C THR A 81 -2.34 8.59 6.61
N GLU A 82 -1.47 7.59 6.47
CA GLU A 82 -1.25 6.54 7.44
C GLU A 82 -0.40 7.06 8.63
N PRO A 83 -0.43 6.39 9.79
CA PRO A 83 0.30 6.84 10.99
C PRO A 83 1.81 7.04 10.80
N TRP A 84 2.41 6.33 9.83
CA TRP A 84 3.84 6.45 9.48
C TRP A 84 4.14 7.54 8.42
N GLY A 85 3.15 8.35 8.04
CA GLY A 85 3.32 9.54 7.20
C GLY A 85 3.13 9.33 5.69
N GLN A 86 2.93 8.10 5.23
CA GLN A 86 2.59 7.81 3.83
C GLN A 86 1.14 8.23 3.54
N THR A 87 0.90 8.93 2.44
CA THR A 87 -0.45 9.13 1.89
C THR A 87 -0.75 8.03 0.88
N VAL A 88 -1.89 7.36 0.98
CA VAL A 88 -2.22 6.21 0.13
C VAL A 88 -3.72 6.07 -0.11
N THR A 89 -4.08 5.59 -1.30
CA THR A 89 -5.38 5.00 -1.60
C THR A 89 -5.16 3.60 -2.17
N ARG A 90 -6.09 2.68 -1.92
CA ARG A 90 -5.97 1.27 -2.35
C ARG A 90 -7.24 0.79 -3.00
N LEU A 91 -7.11 -0.12 -3.96
CA LEU A 91 -8.18 -0.97 -4.47
C LEU A 91 -7.80 -2.44 -4.34
N LEU A 92 -8.78 -3.32 -4.47
CA LEU A 92 -8.60 -4.76 -4.59
C LEU A 92 -9.09 -5.20 -5.95
N THR A 93 -8.22 -5.84 -6.72
CA THR A 93 -8.61 -6.43 -8.01
C THR A 93 -9.42 -7.71 -7.79
N ALA A 94 -10.21 -8.11 -8.79
CA ALA A 94 -11.03 -9.31 -8.72
C ALA A 94 -10.21 -10.61 -8.57
N ASP A 95 -8.95 -10.60 -9.03
CA ASP A 95 -8.00 -11.71 -8.92
C ASP A 95 -7.14 -11.67 -7.64
N GLY A 96 -7.37 -10.71 -6.73
CA GLY A 96 -6.77 -10.72 -5.39
C GLY A 96 -5.43 -10.01 -5.27
N LEU A 97 -5.18 -8.97 -6.07
CA LEU A 97 -4.06 -8.05 -5.89
C LEU A 97 -4.54 -6.76 -5.21
N ILE A 98 -3.91 -6.39 -4.09
CA ILE A 98 -4.07 -5.04 -3.54
C ILE A 98 -3.20 -4.10 -4.37
N VAL A 99 -3.81 -3.08 -4.96
CA VAL A 99 -3.10 -2.04 -5.69
C VAL A 99 -3.19 -0.73 -4.93
N GLY A 100 -2.06 -0.21 -4.48
CA GLY A 100 -1.95 1.10 -3.85
C GLY A 100 -1.39 2.14 -4.79
N ILE A 101 -1.85 3.38 -4.66
CA ILE A 101 -1.17 4.57 -5.17
C ILE A 101 -0.72 5.35 -3.95
N SER A 102 0.57 5.60 -3.82
CA SER A 102 1.19 6.09 -2.58
C SER A 102 2.09 7.30 -2.80
N TYR A 103 2.22 8.11 -1.75
CA TYR A 103 3.25 9.10 -1.59
C TYR A 103 3.84 8.97 -0.19
N ALA A 104 5.10 8.54 -0.10
CA ALA A 104 5.89 8.44 1.11
C ALA A 104 7.00 9.51 1.07
N PRO A 105 6.92 10.59 1.87
CA PRO A 105 7.91 11.68 1.82
C PRO A 105 9.37 11.22 1.93
N SER A 106 9.65 10.15 2.69
CA SER A 106 10.98 9.55 2.84
C SER A 106 11.58 9.01 1.53
N PHE A 107 10.78 8.76 0.51
CA PHE A 107 11.22 8.28 -0.80
C PHE A 107 11.53 9.39 -1.80
N HIS A 108 11.33 10.66 -1.41
CA HIS A 108 11.52 11.85 -2.24
C HIS A 108 12.57 12.82 -1.68
N VAL A 109 13.15 12.51 -0.52
CA VAL A 109 14.35 13.20 -0.03
C VAL A 109 15.56 12.64 -0.77
N GLU A 110 16.31 13.51 -1.45
CA GLU A 110 17.66 13.17 -1.92
C GLU A 110 18.56 12.92 -0.71
N GLU A 111 19.33 11.82 -0.72
CA GLU A 111 20.44 11.69 0.22
C GLU A 111 21.41 12.86 -0.02
N PRO A 112 21.87 13.55 1.04
CA PRO A 112 22.90 14.56 0.87
C PRO A 112 24.15 13.93 0.25
N ALA A 113 24.67 14.59 -0.78
CA ALA A 113 25.86 14.17 -1.55
C ALA A 113 27.13 14.04 -0.69
#